data_AF-A0A6B1KVB2-F1
#
_entry.id   AF-A0A6B1KVB2-F1
#
_cell.length_a   1.000
_cell.length_b   1.000
_cell.length_c   1.000
_cell.angle_alpha   90.00
_cell.angle_beta   90.00
_cell.angle_gamma   90.00
#
_symmetry.space_group_name_H-M   'P 1'
#
loop_
_entity.id
_entity.type
_entity.pdbx_description
1 polymer ?
#
loop_
_entity_poly.entity_id
_entity_poly.type
_entity_poly.pdbx_seq_one_letter_code
_entity_poly.pdbx_strand_id
1 'polypeptide(L)'
;MPLMQPFASDWDRPSSQGSEQWNWLAVEIAEIRRCAEAGDQAHDRLALILFDHLVEVIISREVNAQLAFQLPDSIIEEMREFRDSGGQLDEQLRQLIDQHVGPDRRAKMDNHLDQKTRFLKQRGVLTDHERDVLDRLHEYRNAAYHRDTLEPDLISDLVLAYRVLADDLLSRHKPIAWTMASSDAAPIVTPQQLRGLLTEGVDIDLTSMAHRFHDHAAKRVQAISEAVAIAQQLLSFKDSDETNAAPPDDDMARMLPASVTQPNAWRLGRGRQRA
;
A
#
# COMPACT_ATOMS: atom_id res chain seq x y z
N MET A 1 -0.39 -12.23 34.95
CA MET A 1 0.19 -11.86 33.64
C MET A 1 -0.80 -10.93 32.97
N PRO A 2 -0.38 -9.75 32.48
CA PRO A 2 -1.28 -8.88 31.72
C PRO A 2 -1.70 -9.62 30.45
N LEU A 3 -3.01 -9.71 30.21
CA LEU A 3 -3.57 -10.26 28.98
C LEU A 3 -3.15 -9.33 27.84
N MET A 4 -2.29 -9.80 26.93
CA MET A 4 -2.07 -9.12 25.64
C MET A 4 -3.44 -8.96 24.99
N GLN A 5 -3.86 -7.72 24.72
CA GLN A 5 -5.04 -7.50 23.91
C GLN A 5 -4.67 -7.88 22.47
N PRO A 6 -5.27 -8.94 21.90
CA PRO A 6 -5.02 -9.28 20.51
C PRO A 6 -5.57 -8.16 19.64
N PHE A 7 -4.73 -7.68 18.73
CA PHE A 7 -5.15 -6.76 17.70
C PHE A 7 -5.80 -7.55 16.55
N ALA A 8 -6.95 -7.10 16.06
CA ALA A 8 -7.84 -7.92 15.23
C ALA A 8 -7.86 -7.51 13.75
N SER A 9 -7.28 -8.37 12.92
CA SER A 9 -7.97 -8.94 11.76
C SER A 9 -8.01 -10.47 11.97
N ASP A 10 -8.89 -11.22 11.30
CA ASP A 10 -9.13 -12.66 11.56
C ASP A 10 -7.88 -13.57 11.53
N TRP A 11 -6.73 -13.03 11.11
CA TRP A 11 -5.42 -13.67 11.07
C TRP A 11 -4.70 -13.80 12.42
N ASP A 12 -5.13 -13.17 13.52
CA ASP A 12 -4.40 -13.24 14.80
C ASP A 12 -5.24 -13.72 15.99
N ARG A 13 -6.31 -14.50 15.76
CA ARG A 13 -7.01 -15.16 16.87
C ARG A 13 -6.08 -16.15 17.59
N PRO A 14 -5.83 -16.00 18.92
CA PRO A 14 -4.94 -16.88 19.68
C PRO A 14 -5.40 -18.34 19.80
N SER A 15 -6.61 -18.68 19.34
CA SER A 15 -7.07 -20.07 19.28
C SER A 15 -6.53 -20.72 18.00
N SER A 16 -5.36 -21.36 18.12
CA SER A 16 -4.90 -22.52 17.34
C SER A 16 -4.34 -22.42 15.90
N GLN A 17 -4.03 -21.26 15.30
CA GLN A 17 -3.64 -21.23 13.86
C GLN A 17 -2.30 -20.58 13.47
N GLY A 18 -1.41 -20.25 14.40
CA GLY A 18 -0.11 -19.67 14.04
C GLY A 18 0.72 -20.51 13.06
N SER A 19 0.72 -21.85 13.22
CA SER A 19 1.38 -22.80 12.31
C SER A 19 0.63 -22.98 11.00
N GLU A 20 -0.70 -23.04 11.02
CA GLU A 20 -1.52 -23.18 9.81
C GLU A 20 -1.30 -22.01 8.85
N GLN A 21 -1.13 -20.80 9.37
CA GLN A 21 -0.95 -19.63 8.51
C GLN A 21 0.41 -19.58 7.80
N TRP A 22 1.50 -20.01 8.46
CA TRP A 22 2.78 -20.13 7.77
C TRP A 22 2.77 -21.25 6.73
N ASN A 23 1.99 -22.31 6.96
CA ASN A 23 1.75 -23.34 5.96
C ASN A 23 0.97 -22.77 4.76
N TRP A 24 -0.02 -21.91 4.98
CA TRP A 24 -0.71 -21.19 3.90
C TRP A 24 0.24 -20.33 3.07
N LEU A 25 1.16 -19.59 3.70
CA LEU A 25 2.16 -18.81 2.99
C LEU A 25 3.13 -19.71 2.19
N ALA A 26 3.48 -20.89 2.70
CA ALA A 26 4.27 -21.85 1.95
C ALA A 26 3.55 -22.33 0.68
N VAL A 27 2.24 -22.61 0.79
CA VAL A 27 1.40 -22.96 -0.36
C VAL A 27 1.33 -21.80 -1.35
N GLU A 28 1.10 -20.57 -0.88
CA GLU A 28 1.05 -19.38 -1.74
C GLU A 28 2.37 -19.15 -2.48
N ILE A 29 3.52 -19.30 -1.82
CA ILE A 29 4.84 -19.22 -2.47
C ILE A 29 5.01 -20.31 -3.53
N ALA A 30 4.53 -21.53 -3.27
CA ALA A 30 4.54 -22.59 -4.26
C ALA A 30 3.64 -22.25 -5.47
N GLU A 31 2.47 -21.67 -5.26
CA GLU A 31 1.59 -21.21 -6.35
C GLU A 31 2.21 -20.10 -7.19
N ILE A 32 2.82 -19.11 -6.53
CA ILE A 32 3.56 -18.04 -7.16
C ILE A 32 4.64 -18.61 -8.09
N ARG A 33 5.41 -19.60 -7.61
CA ARG A 33 6.45 -20.26 -8.41
C ARG A 33 5.87 -20.97 -9.62
N ARG A 34 4.82 -21.77 -9.44
CA ARG A 34 4.15 -22.46 -10.56
C ARG A 34 3.67 -21.48 -11.62
N CYS A 35 3.16 -20.31 -11.20
CA CYS A 35 2.76 -19.26 -12.11
C CYS A 35 3.95 -18.65 -12.87
N ALA A 36 5.02 -18.28 -12.17
CA ALA A 36 6.22 -17.73 -12.80
C ALA A 36 6.92 -18.72 -13.75
N GLU A 37 6.90 -20.02 -13.43
CA GLU A 37 7.50 -21.08 -14.24
C GLU A 37 6.69 -21.40 -15.51
N ALA A 38 5.40 -21.04 -15.58
CA ALA A 38 4.59 -21.25 -16.77
C ALA A 38 5.08 -20.45 -17.98
N GLY A 39 5.76 -19.31 -17.74
CA GLY A 39 6.41 -18.53 -18.79
C GLY A 39 5.44 -17.80 -19.72
N ASP A 40 4.21 -17.56 -19.28
CA ASP A 40 3.23 -16.75 -20.02
C ASP A 40 2.68 -15.58 -19.19
N GLN A 41 2.25 -14.55 -19.91
CA GLN A 41 1.84 -13.28 -19.33
C GLN A 41 0.62 -13.40 -18.40
N ALA A 42 -0.27 -14.38 -18.62
CA ALA A 42 -1.45 -14.53 -17.79
C ALA A 42 -1.07 -15.04 -16.40
N HIS A 43 -0.15 -16.01 -16.36
CA HIS A 43 0.37 -16.54 -15.11
C HIS A 43 1.31 -15.53 -14.41
N ASP A 44 2.12 -14.76 -15.14
CA ASP A 44 2.93 -13.69 -14.52
C ASP A 44 2.05 -12.64 -13.82
N ARG A 45 0.92 -12.26 -14.44
CA ARG A 45 -0.05 -11.35 -13.81
C ARG A 45 -0.67 -11.95 -12.55
N LEU A 46 -0.96 -13.25 -12.56
CA LEU A 46 -1.46 -13.94 -11.36
C LEU A 46 -0.38 -13.98 -10.28
N ALA A 47 0.87 -14.27 -10.64
CA ALA A 47 2.01 -14.25 -9.74
C ALA A 47 2.19 -12.88 -9.08
N LEU A 48 2.03 -11.77 -9.82
CA LEU A 48 2.05 -10.42 -9.25
C LEU A 48 0.97 -10.18 -8.19
N ILE A 49 -0.26 -10.64 -8.44
CA ILE A 49 -1.37 -10.48 -7.49
C ILE A 49 -1.08 -11.26 -6.21
N LEU A 50 -0.60 -12.49 -6.34
CA LEU A 50 -0.25 -13.34 -5.20
C LEU A 50 0.96 -12.78 -4.44
N PHE A 51 1.96 -12.24 -5.13
CA PHE A 51 3.10 -11.60 -4.48
C PHE A 51 2.71 -10.34 -3.69
N ASP A 52 1.84 -9.50 -4.26
CA ASP A 52 1.32 -8.31 -3.59
C ASP A 52 0.58 -8.68 -2.30
N HIS A 53 -0.24 -9.72 -2.35
CA HIS A 53 -0.91 -10.27 -1.16
C HIS A 53 0.09 -10.85 -0.14
N LEU A 54 1.05 -11.69 -0.57
CA LEU A 54 2.11 -12.23 0.29
C LEU A 54 2.87 -11.12 1.03
N VAL A 55 3.28 -10.07 0.31
CA VAL A 55 3.96 -8.90 0.88
C VAL A 55 3.07 -8.17 1.87
N GLU A 56 1.79 -7.95 1.55
CA GLU A 56 0.84 -7.35 2.50
C GLU A 56 0.71 -8.18 3.78
N VAL A 57 0.67 -9.51 3.68
CA VAL A 57 0.61 -10.39 4.86
C VAL A 57 1.88 -10.27 5.69
N ILE A 58 3.07 -10.28 5.07
CA ILE A 58 4.35 -10.10 5.77
C ILE A 58 4.38 -8.75 6.51
N ILE A 59 3.99 -7.67 5.82
CA ILE A 59 3.91 -6.32 6.39
C ILE A 59 2.92 -6.28 7.56
N SER A 60 1.74 -6.89 7.41
CA SER A 60 0.72 -6.92 8.46
C SER A 60 1.23 -7.65 9.72
N ARG A 61 1.92 -8.78 9.54
CA ARG A 61 2.55 -9.52 10.65
C ARG A 61 3.60 -8.69 11.35
N GLU A 62 4.41 -7.95 10.61
CA GLU A 62 5.42 -7.07 11.19
C GLU A 62 4.76 -5.91 11.95
N VAL A 63 3.67 -5.32 11.44
CA VAL A 63 2.88 -4.32 12.20
C VAL A 63 2.40 -4.92 13.51
N ASN A 64 1.79 -6.10 13.47
CA ASN A 64 1.26 -6.77 14.66
C ASN A 64 2.36 -7.09 15.65
N ALA A 65 3.54 -7.50 15.17
CA ALA A 65 4.71 -7.71 16.00
C ALA A 65 5.12 -6.42 16.74
N GLN A 66 5.21 -5.29 16.02
CA GLN A 66 5.54 -4.00 16.63
C GLN A 66 4.46 -3.51 17.62
N LEU A 67 3.18 -3.84 17.39
CA LEU A 67 2.06 -3.48 18.28
C LEU A 67 1.98 -4.39 19.52
N ALA A 68 2.44 -5.64 19.43
CA ALA A 68 2.36 -6.62 20.50
C ALA A 68 3.07 -6.18 21.80
N PHE A 69 4.06 -5.28 21.69
CA PHE A 69 4.79 -4.73 22.84
C PHE A 69 4.19 -3.45 23.42
N GLN A 70 3.06 -2.95 22.89
CA GLN A 70 2.42 -1.77 23.45
C GLN A 70 1.78 -2.06 24.80
N LEU A 71 1.79 -1.04 25.66
CA LEU A 71 1.00 -1.09 26.89
C LEU A 71 -0.50 -1.12 26.55
N PRO A 72 -1.33 -1.78 27.38
CA PRO A 72 -2.77 -1.74 27.23
C PRO A 72 -3.31 -0.30 27.15
N ASP A 73 -4.32 -0.08 26.31
CA ASP A 73 -4.89 1.26 26.09
C ASP A 73 -5.31 1.95 27.40
N SER A 74 -5.90 1.20 28.34
CA SER A 74 -6.33 1.74 29.63
C SER A 74 -5.17 2.32 30.45
N ILE A 75 -4.01 1.66 30.43
CA ILE A 75 -2.81 2.13 31.15
C ILE A 75 -2.29 3.40 30.50
N ILE A 76 -2.30 3.48 29.17
CA ILE A 76 -1.87 4.67 28.45
C ILE A 76 -2.80 5.85 28.75
N GLU A 77 -4.12 5.63 28.78
CA GLU A 77 -5.08 6.68 29.14
C GLU A 77 -4.88 7.16 30.59
N GLU A 78 -4.70 6.26 31.57
CA GLU A 78 -4.36 6.63 32.95
C GLU A 78 -3.06 7.46 33.02
N MET A 79 -2.03 7.08 32.25
CA MET A 79 -0.77 7.82 32.20
C MET A 79 -0.93 9.21 31.55
N ARG A 80 -1.79 9.34 30.53
CA ARG A 80 -2.13 10.63 29.91
C ARG A 80 -2.85 11.54 30.89
N GLU A 81 -3.86 11.03 31.59
CA GLU A 81 -4.58 11.77 32.62
C GLU A 81 -3.65 12.25 33.75
N PHE A 82 -2.74 11.37 34.20
CA PHE A 82 -1.74 11.73 35.22
C PHE A 82 -0.82 12.85 34.73
N ARG A 83 -0.30 12.75 33.50
CA ARG A 83 0.55 13.79 32.87
C ARG A 83 -0.20 15.12 32.76
N ASP A 84 -1.43 15.09 32.26
CA ASP A 84 -2.22 16.28 31.98
C ASP A 84 -2.70 16.97 33.28
N SER A 85 -2.76 16.23 34.39
CA SER A 85 -3.00 16.74 35.75
C SER A 85 -1.75 17.34 36.42
N GLY A 86 -0.62 17.44 35.71
CA GLY A 86 0.65 17.96 36.22
C GLY A 86 1.56 16.92 36.86
N GLY A 87 1.24 15.63 36.73
CA GLY A 87 2.08 14.54 37.18
C GLY A 87 3.40 14.46 36.40
N GLN A 88 4.51 14.20 37.10
CA GLN A 88 5.82 14.11 36.48
C GLN A 88 6.12 12.68 36.05
N LEU A 89 6.04 12.43 34.75
CA LEU A 89 6.54 11.19 34.13
C LEU A 89 8.02 11.35 33.76
N ASP A 90 8.78 10.26 33.86
CA ASP A 90 10.11 10.19 33.25
C ASP A 90 10.04 10.20 31.72
N GLU A 91 11.19 10.39 31.08
CA GLU A 91 11.28 10.52 29.64
C GLU A 91 10.90 9.23 28.90
N GLN A 92 11.17 8.06 29.48
CA GLN A 92 10.85 6.77 28.85
C GLN A 92 9.33 6.56 28.79
N LEU A 93 8.62 6.85 29.89
CA LEU A 93 7.16 6.76 29.95
C LEU A 93 6.49 7.77 29.03
N ARG A 94 7.01 9.00 28.92
CA ARG A 94 6.50 9.99 27.94
C ARG A 94 6.62 9.47 26.52
N GLN A 95 7.77 8.91 26.16
CA GLN A 95 8.00 8.34 24.85
C GLN A 95 7.05 7.16 24.57
N LEU A 96 6.77 6.30 25.55
CA LEU A 96 5.81 5.21 25.39
C LEU A 96 4.39 5.74 25.10
N ILE A 97 3.95 6.78 25.81
CA ILE A 97 2.63 7.41 25.60
C ILE A 97 2.53 8.05 24.22
N ASP A 98 3.56 8.79 23.81
CA ASP A 98 3.57 9.53 22.55
C ASP A 98 3.72 8.59 21.34
N GLN A 99 4.36 7.43 21.53
CA GLN A 99 4.47 6.38 20.51
C GLN A 99 3.31 5.39 20.54
N HIS A 100 2.40 5.46 21.51
CA HIS A 100 1.27 4.54 21.61
C HIS A 100 0.36 4.67 20.39
N VAL A 101 -0.13 3.53 19.88
CA VAL A 101 -1.05 3.52 18.76
C VAL A 101 -2.43 3.12 19.26
N GLY A 102 -3.29 4.14 19.41
CA GLY A 102 -4.66 3.96 19.86
C GLY A 102 -5.56 3.23 18.84
N PRO A 103 -6.78 2.82 19.27
CA PRO A 103 -7.69 1.96 18.52
C PRO A 103 -8.07 2.50 17.13
N ASP A 104 -8.32 3.80 17.00
CA ASP A 104 -8.70 4.40 15.70
C ASP A 104 -7.59 4.31 14.65
N ARG A 105 -6.34 4.57 15.06
CA ARG A 105 -5.18 4.47 14.15
C ARG A 105 -4.91 3.02 13.80
N ARG A 106 -5.04 2.14 14.78
CA ARG A 106 -5.02 0.69 14.62
C ARG A 106 -6.04 0.22 13.56
N ALA A 107 -7.31 0.57 13.69
CA ALA A 107 -8.35 0.23 12.71
C ALA A 107 -8.07 0.77 11.29
N LYS A 108 -7.43 1.95 11.18
CA LYS A 108 -6.99 2.46 9.86
C LYS A 108 -5.87 1.61 9.28
N MET A 109 -4.92 1.15 10.09
CA MET A 109 -3.84 0.28 9.61
C MET A 109 -4.38 -1.07 9.12
N ASP A 110 -5.41 -1.64 9.75
CA ASP A 110 -5.99 -2.91 9.29
C ASP A 110 -6.48 -2.84 7.84
N ASN A 111 -7.10 -1.72 7.48
CA ASN A 111 -7.77 -1.55 6.19
C ASN A 111 -6.86 -1.00 5.08
N HIS A 112 -5.66 -0.53 5.42
CA HIS A 112 -4.86 0.29 4.51
C HIS A 112 -3.36 -0.02 4.59
N LEU A 113 -2.82 -0.61 3.52
CA LEU A 113 -1.39 -0.94 3.41
C LEU A 113 -0.49 0.31 3.55
N ASP A 114 -0.89 1.47 3.03
CA ASP A 114 -0.11 2.72 3.15
C ASP A 114 0.04 3.16 4.62
N GLN A 115 -0.96 2.90 5.46
CA GLN A 115 -0.90 3.18 6.89
C GLN A 115 0.03 2.20 7.60
N LYS A 116 0.03 0.91 7.20
CA LYS A 116 0.95 -0.12 7.70
C LYS A 116 2.41 0.25 7.38
N THR A 117 2.72 0.55 6.11
CA THR A 117 4.09 0.88 5.69
C THR A 117 4.59 2.19 6.30
N ARG A 118 3.72 3.20 6.44
CA ARG A 118 4.06 4.45 7.14
C ARG A 118 4.38 4.20 8.62
N PHE A 119 3.63 3.35 9.29
CA PHE A 119 3.91 2.97 10.67
C PHE A 119 5.25 2.21 10.80
N LEU A 120 5.52 1.23 9.94
CA LEU A 120 6.79 0.50 9.96
C LEU A 120 8.00 1.38 9.65
N LYS A 121 7.85 2.35 8.74
CA LYS A 121 8.86 3.40 8.52
C LYS A 121 9.10 4.22 9.80
N GLN A 122 8.04 4.67 10.46
CA GLN A 122 8.17 5.43 11.73
C GLN A 122 8.91 4.62 12.80
N ARG A 123 8.77 3.29 12.79
CA ARG A 123 9.47 2.37 13.68
C ARG A 123 10.89 2.00 13.24
N GLY A 124 11.35 2.49 12.08
CA GLY A 124 12.66 2.17 11.52
C GLY A 124 12.78 0.73 11.01
N VAL A 125 11.65 0.04 10.82
CA VAL A 125 11.61 -1.31 10.26
C VAL A 125 11.73 -1.28 8.74
N LEU A 126 11.07 -0.29 8.12
CA LEU A 126 11.21 0.01 6.70
C LEU A 126 12.02 1.30 6.50
N THR A 127 12.85 1.30 5.46
CA THR A 127 13.49 2.51 4.96
C THR A 127 12.54 3.32 4.08
N ASP A 128 12.89 4.58 3.80
CA ASP A 128 12.18 5.40 2.81
C ASP A 128 12.13 4.73 1.44
N HIS A 129 13.29 4.22 1.02
CA HIS A 129 13.43 3.58 -0.29
C HIS A 129 12.55 2.33 -0.42
N GLU A 130 12.51 1.47 0.60
CA GLU A 130 11.66 0.26 0.59
C GLU A 130 10.18 0.60 0.50
N ARG A 131 9.74 1.65 1.19
CA ARG A 131 8.37 2.12 1.11
C ARG A 131 8.04 2.65 -0.28
N ASP A 132 8.94 3.44 -0.88
CA ASP A 132 8.75 3.94 -2.25
C ASP A 132 8.71 2.80 -3.27
N VAL A 133 9.54 1.76 -3.09
CA VAL A 133 9.53 0.55 -3.92
C VAL A 133 8.21 -0.21 -3.76
N LEU A 134 7.72 -0.40 -2.52
CA LEU A 134 6.41 -1.03 -2.25
C LEU A 134 5.26 -0.28 -2.93
N ASP A 135 5.20 1.04 -2.73
CA ASP A 135 4.17 1.89 -3.32
C ASP A 135 4.20 1.77 -4.86
N ARG A 136 5.40 1.78 -5.45
CA ARG A 136 5.58 1.68 -6.90
C ARG A 136 5.25 0.30 -7.46
N LEU A 137 5.64 -0.77 -6.78
CA LEU A 137 5.30 -2.14 -7.17
C LEU A 137 3.79 -2.36 -7.15
N HIS A 138 3.10 -1.82 -6.13
CA HIS A 138 1.65 -1.88 -6.04
C HIS A 138 0.96 -1.11 -7.19
N GLU A 139 1.46 0.07 -7.56
CA GLU A 139 1.00 0.79 -8.76
C GLU A 139 1.18 -0.04 -10.03
N TYR A 140 2.34 -0.67 -10.20
CA TYR A 140 2.61 -1.54 -11.36
C TYR A 140 1.69 -2.76 -11.39
N ARG A 141 1.42 -3.38 -10.25
CA ARG A 141 0.46 -4.49 -10.14
C ARG A 141 -0.94 -4.04 -10.58
N ASN A 142 -1.40 -2.87 -10.14
CA ASN A 142 -2.69 -2.31 -10.58
C ASN A 142 -2.69 -2.01 -12.09
N ALA A 143 -1.60 -1.47 -12.63
CA ALA A 143 -1.44 -1.24 -14.07
C ALA A 143 -1.45 -2.56 -14.89
N ALA A 144 -0.81 -3.62 -14.38
CA ALA A 144 -0.80 -4.94 -14.99
C ALA A 144 -2.21 -5.56 -15.06
N TYR A 145 -3.02 -5.32 -14.03
CA TYR A 145 -4.39 -5.78 -13.94
C TYR A 145 -5.31 -5.11 -14.97
N HIS A 146 -5.12 -3.80 -15.20
CA HIS A 146 -5.90 -3.03 -16.17
C HIS A 146 -5.45 -3.21 -17.64
N ARG A 147 -4.62 -4.22 -17.92
CA ARG A 147 -4.24 -4.79 -19.24
C ARG A 147 -3.61 -3.87 -20.30
N ASP A 148 -3.62 -2.55 -20.14
CA ASP A 148 -3.40 -1.65 -21.28
C ASP A 148 -2.07 -0.88 -21.28
N THR A 149 -1.18 -1.09 -20.29
CA THR A 149 -0.01 -0.17 -20.12
C THR A 149 1.36 -0.80 -19.91
N LEU A 150 1.48 -2.12 -19.65
CA LEU A 150 2.77 -2.75 -19.34
C LEU A 150 3.20 -3.74 -20.43
N GLU A 151 4.46 -3.61 -20.85
CA GLU A 151 5.14 -4.54 -21.75
C GLU A 151 5.22 -5.94 -21.08
N PRO A 152 4.99 -7.06 -21.80
CA PRO A 152 5.02 -8.40 -21.21
C PRO A 152 6.29 -8.71 -20.43
N ASP A 153 7.46 -8.40 -20.98
CA ASP A 153 8.76 -8.66 -20.35
C ASP A 153 8.91 -7.95 -19.00
N LEU A 154 8.31 -6.76 -18.87
CA LEU A 154 8.31 -6.00 -17.63
C LEU A 154 7.46 -6.66 -16.53
N ILE A 155 6.40 -7.40 -16.90
CA ILE A 155 5.57 -8.10 -15.92
C ILE A 155 6.39 -9.19 -15.24
N SER A 156 7.16 -9.97 -16.01
CA SER A 156 8.07 -10.99 -15.46
C SER A 156 9.14 -10.36 -14.55
N ASP A 157 9.71 -9.22 -14.95
CA ASP A 157 10.66 -8.48 -14.11
C ASP A 157 10.04 -7.99 -12.79
N LEU A 158 8.78 -7.54 -12.82
CA LEU A 158 8.06 -7.14 -11.62
C LEU A 158 7.84 -8.33 -10.68
N VAL A 159 7.58 -9.53 -11.20
CA VAL A 159 7.46 -10.75 -10.40
C VAL A 159 8.78 -11.03 -9.68
N LEU A 160 9.92 -10.90 -10.37
CA LEU A 160 11.24 -11.05 -9.77
C LEU A 160 11.54 -9.96 -8.73
N ALA A 161 11.16 -8.71 -9.01
CA ALA A 161 11.34 -7.60 -8.06
C ALA A 161 10.53 -7.81 -6.76
N TYR A 162 9.27 -8.22 -6.87
CA TYR A 162 8.44 -8.59 -5.72
C TYR A 162 9.04 -9.75 -4.94
N ARG A 163 9.59 -10.76 -5.62
CA ARG A 163 10.25 -11.91 -5.00
C ARG A 163 11.45 -11.49 -4.15
N VAL A 164 12.32 -10.64 -4.67
CA VAL A 164 13.48 -10.10 -3.94
C VAL A 164 13.02 -9.32 -2.71
N LEU A 165 12.02 -8.46 -2.87
CA LEU A 165 11.47 -7.69 -1.77
C LEU A 165 10.83 -8.58 -0.69
N ALA A 166 10.07 -9.59 -1.09
CA ALA A 166 9.46 -10.54 -0.16
C ALA A 166 10.52 -11.35 0.62
N ASP A 167 11.59 -11.82 -0.04
CA ASP A 167 12.70 -12.49 0.63
C ASP A 167 13.38 -11.58 1.66
N ASP A 168 13.65 -10.33 1.27
CA ASP A 168 14.30 -9.36 2.15
C ASP A 168 13.42 -8.99 3.36
N LEU A 169 12.12 -8.78 3.17
CA LEU A 169 11.16 -8.54 4.26
C LEU A 169 11.07 -9.76 5.20
N LEU A 170 10.98 -10.98 4.65
CA LEU A 170 10.97 -12.21 5.45
C LEU A 170 12.28 -12.42 6.21
N SER A 171 13.42 -11.99 5.65
CA SER A 171 14.73 -12.11 6.31
C SER A 171 14.82 -11.30 7.60
N ARG A 172 14.11 -10.16 7.63
CA ARG A 172 14.09 -9.24 8.76
C ARG A 172 12.97 -9.55 9.75
N HIS A 173 11.94 -10.30 9.32
CA HIS A 173 10.81 -10.62 10.16
C HIS A 173 11.24 -11.45 11.37
N LYS A 174 11.00 -10.91 12.58
CA LYS A 174 11.29 -11.58 13.85
C LYS A 174 9.97 -11.98 14.49
N PRO A 175 9.51 -13.23 14.32
CA PRO A 175 8.23 -13.63 14.90
C PRO A 175 8.32 -13.63 16.43
N ILE A 176 7.69 -12.65 17.08
CA ILE A 176 7.67 -12.50 18.55
C ILE A 176 7.00 -13.71 19.22
N ALA A 177 5.94 -14.24 18.59
CA ALA A 177 5.16 -15.37 19.10
C ALA A 177 5.94 -16.69 19.17
N TRP A 178 6.98 -16.86 18.34
CA TRP A 178 7.79 -18.09 18.32
C TRP A 178 8.55 -18.31 19.63
N THR A 179 8.97 -17.23 20.29
CA THR A 179 9.73 -17.31 21.54
C THR A 179 8.88 -17.69 22.75
N MET A 180 7.54 -17.55 22.66
CA MET A 180 6.67 -17.65 23.84
C MET A 180 5.65 -18.78 23.80
N ALA A 181 5.32 -19.35 22.63
CA ALA A 181 4.28 -20.38 22.57
C ALA A 181 4.44 -21.31 21.36
N SER A 182 5.12 -22.43 21.54
CA SER A 182 4.65 -23.69 20.93
C SER A 182 5.13 -24.86 21.75
N SER A 183 4.21 -25.47 22.50
CA SER A 183 4.41 -26.77 23.12
C SER A 183 4.08 -27.92 22.16
N ASP A 184 3.66 -27.60 20.93
CA ASP A 184 3.15 -28.57 19.97
C ASP A 184 4.26 -29.01 18.99
N ALA A 185 4.32 -30.31 18.73
CA ALA A 185 5.42 -30.98 18.02
C ALA A 185 5.24 -31.02 16.49
N ALA A 186 4.18 -30.40 15.96
CA ALA A 186 3.96 -30.35 14.51
C ALA A 186 5.09 -29.57 13.82
N PRO A 187 5.51 -29.98 12.60
CA PRO A 187 6.49 -29.23 11.83
C PRO A 187 5.90 -27.86 11.46
N ILE A 188 6.38 -26.81 12.12
CA ILE A 188 5.99 -25.43 11.83
C ILE A 188 6.92 -24.90 10.76
N VAL A 189 6.34 -24.38 9.67
CA VAL A 189 7.12 -23.67 8.65
C VAL A 189 7.71 -22.39 9.26
N THR A 190 9.03 -22.31 9.29
CA THR A 190 9.80 -21.15 9.74
C THR A 190 9.87 -20.09 8.64
N PRO A 191 10.04 -18.80 8.98
CA PRO A 191 10.37 -17.77 8.00
C PRO A 191 11.59 -18.14 7.13
N GLN A 192 12.60 -18.79 7.72
CA GLN A 192 13.79 -19.25 6.99
C GLN A 192 13.46 -20.32 5.93
N GLN A 193 12.52 -21.22 6.21
CA GLN A 193 12.05 -22.19 5.21
C GLN A 193 11.28 -21.50 4.08
N LEU A 194 10.45 -20.48 4.38
CA LEU A 194 9.75 -19.70 3.35
C LEU A 194 10.73 -18.95 2.44
N ARG A 195 11.79 -18.38 3.02
CA ARG A 195 12.89 -17.78 2.25
C ARG A 195 13.57 -18.79 1.34
N GLY A 196 13.83 -20.00 1.84
CA GLY A 196 14.33 -21.10 1.02
C GLY A 196 13.42 -21.36 -0.18
N LEU A 197 12.10 -21.45 0.04
CA LEU A 197 11.13 -21.63 -1.04
C LEU A 197 11.11 -20.44 -2.02
N LEU A 198 11.28 -19.21 -1.53
CA LEU A 198 11.39 -17.99 -2.34
C LEU A 198 12.73 -17.84 -3.05
N THR A 199 13.76 -18.62 -2.78
CA THR A 199 15.08 -18.44 -3.43
C THR A 199 15.51 -19.67 -4.22
N GLU A 200 14.88 -20.81 -3.95
CA GLU A 200 15.14 -22.06 -4.65
C GLU A 200 14.91 -21.94 -6.16
N GLY A 201 15.90 -22.40 -6.93
CA GLY A 201 15.81 -22.59 -8.37
C GLY A 201 15.82 -21.32 -9.22
N VAL A 202 16.07 -20.14 -8.62
CA VAL A 202 16.03 -18.88 -9.37
C VAL A 202 17.39 -18.19 -9.38
N ASP A 203 17.89 -18.02 -10.59
CA ASP A 203 19.02 -17.15 -10.90
C ASP A 203 18.47 -15.79 -11.33
N ILE A 204 18.73 -14.76 -10.53
CA ILE A 204 18.23 -13.41 -10.79
C ILE A 204 19.36 -12.59 -11.41
N ASP A 205 19.27 -12.33 -12.71
CA ASP A 205 20.11 -11.33 -13.36
C ASP A 205 19.59 -9.92 -13.04
N LEU A 206 19.99 -9.43 -11.86
CA LEU A 206 19.64 -8.09 -11.37
C LEU A 206 20.10 -6.98 -12.32
N THR A 207 21.19 -7.19 -13.07
CA THR A 207 21.73 -6.18 -13.99
C THR A 207 20.81 -6.03 -15.19
N SER A 208 20.42 -7.15 -15.81
CA SER A 208 19.47 -7.13 -16.93
C SER A 208 18.10 -6.63 -16.51
N MET A 209 17.63 -7.02 -15.32
CA MET A 209 16.37 -6.52 -14.75
C MET A 209 16.40 -4.99 -14.56
N ALA A 210 17.48 -4.47 -13.97
CA ALA A 210 17.65 -3.03 -13.76
C ALA A 210 17.67 -2.25 -15.09
N HIS A 211 18.35 -2.76 -16.12
CA HIS A 211 18.33 -2.14 -17.45
C HIS A 211 16.93 -2.09 -18.05
N ARG A 212 16.15 -3.19 -17.97
CA ARG A 212 14.76 -3.20 -18.49
C ARG A 212 13.85 -2.23 -17.75
N PHE A 213 13.97 -2.13 -16.42
CA PHE A 213 13.25 -1.10 -15.65
C PHE A 213 13.64 0.32 -16.06
N HIS A 214 14.94 0.56 -16.27
CA HIS A 214 15.45 1.85 -16.74
C HIS A 214 14.90 2.21 -18.13
N ASP A 215 14.98 1.29 -19.09
CA ASP A 215 14.47 1.48 -20.45
C ASP A 215 12.97 1.78 -20.44
N HIS A 216 12.20 1.03 -19.65
CA HIS A 216 10.77 1.29 -19.49
C HIS A 216 10.50 2.68 -18.88
N ALA A 217 11.24 3.08 -17.86
CA ALA A 217 11.11 4.41 -17.26
C ALA A 217 11.45 5.51 -18.29
N ALA A 218 12.51 5.35 -19.08
CA ALA A 218 12.90 6.27 -20.14
C ALA A 218 11.80 6.40 -21.21
N LYS A 219 11.23 5.28 -21.68
CA LYS A 219 10.09 5.27 -22.61
C LYS A 219 8.89 6.04 -22.05
N ARG A 220 8.56 5.86 -20.77
CA ARG A 220 7.45 6.58 -20.13
C ARG A 220 7.69 8.08 -20.04
N VAL A 221 8.90 8.51 -19.68
CA VAL A 221 9.26 9.94 -19.63
C VAL A 221 9.15 10.56 -21.01
N GLN A 222 9.65 9.87 -22.04
CA GLN A 222 9.56 10.33 -23.43
C GLN A 222 8.09 10.49 -23.87
N ALA A 223 7.24 9.49 -23.62
CA ALA A 223 5.82 9.55 -23.96
C ALA A 223 5.09 10.71 -23.25
N ILE A 224 5.42 10.99 -21.97
CA ILE A 224 4.87 12.14 -21.25
C ILE A 224 5.35 13.45 -21.88
N SER A 225 6.64 13.56 -22.22
CA SER A 225 7.19 14.76 -22.86
C SER A 225 6.51 15.05 -24.19
N GLU A 226 6.25 14.03 -25.00
CA GLU A 226 5.53 14.14 -26.27
C GLU A 226 4.08 14.59 -26.05
N ALA A 227 3.37 13.99 -25.08
CA ALA A 227 2.01 14.38 -24.75
C ALA A 227 1.92 15.85 -24.27
N VAL A 228 2.88 16.29 -23.46
CA VAL A 228 2.98 17.69 -23.01
C VAL A 228 3.23 18.62 -24.20
N ALA A 229 4.12 18.27 -25.13
CA ALA A 229 4.40 19.07 -26.32
C ALA A 229 3.15 19.22 -27.21
N ILE A 230 2.39 18.13 -27.41
CA ILE A 230 1.12 18.15 -28.15
C ILE A 230 0.10 19.06 -27.45
N ALA A 231 -0.04 18.94 -26.12
CA ALA A 231 -0.96 19.78 -25.37
C ALA A 231 -0.60 21.27 -25.47
N GLN A 232 0.68 21.61 -25.41
CA GLN A 232 1.16 22.98 -25.57
C GLN A 232 0.86 23.53 -26.97
N GLN A 233 1.07 22.73 -28.03
CA GLN A 233 0.71 23.13 -29.40
C GLN A 233 -0.80 23.42 -29.52
N LEU A 234 -1.65 22.55 -28.98
CA LEU A 234 -3.11 22.73 -29.00
C LEU A 234 -3.55 23.99 -28.26
N LEU A 235 -2.90 24.34 -27.15
CA LEU A 235 -3.18 25.57 -26.42
C LEU A 235 -2.72 26.82 -27.20
N SER A 236 -1.56 26.78 -27.85
CA SER A 236 -1.07 27.90 -28.67
C SER A 236 -1.96 28.21 -29.89
N PHE A 237 -2.62 27.21 -30.48
CA PHE A 237 -3.58 27.44 -31.58
C PHE A 237 -4.85 28.16 -31.12
N LYS A 238 -5.27 27.97 -29.86
CA LYS A 238 -6.48 28.58 -29.33
C LYS A 238 -6.35 30.09 -29.14
N ASP A 239 -5.16 30.56 -28.77
CA ASP A 239 -4.88 31.99 -28.58
C ASP A 239 -4.82 32.78 -29.90
N SER A 240 -4.57 32.09 -31.03
CA SER A 240 -4.47 32.75 -32.35
C SER A 240 -5.81 32.98 -33.06
N ASP A 241 -6.87 32.24 -32.72
CA ASP A 241 -8.20 32.36 -33.38
C ASP A 241 -9.16 33.30 -32.64
N GLU A 242 -8.92 33.63 -31.36
CA GLU A 242 -9.82 34.48 -30.56
C GLU A 242 -9.58 36.00 -30.73
N THR A 243 -8.54 36.43 -31.45
CA THR A 243 -8.21 37.87 -31.60
C THR A 243 -8.76 38.56 -32.85
N ASN A 244 -9.47 37.85 -33.74
CA ASN A 244 -10.10 38.45 -34.94
C ASN A 244 -11.59 38.14 -35.15
N ALA A 245 -12.24 37.48 -34.18
CA ALA A 245 -13.70 37.50 -34.15
C ALA A 245 -14.14 38.89 -33.68
N ALA A 246 -14.38 39.79 -34.64
CA ALA A 246 -15.16 41.00 -34.39
C ALA A 246 -16.39 40.59 -33.57
N PRO A 247 -16.73 41.33 -32.50
CA PRO A 247 -17.92 41.02 -31.71
C PRO A 247 -19.11 40.89 -32.68
N PRO A 248 -19.92 39.82 -32.59
CA PRO A 248 -21.11 39.70 -33.43
C PRO A 248 -21.91 40.98 -33.26
N ASP A 249 -22.17 41.63 -34.39
CA ASP A 249 -22.88 42.91 -34.47
C ASP A 249 -24.16 42.81 -33.63
N ASP A 250 -24.29 43.72 -32.67
CA ASP A 250 -25.28 43.72 -31.58
C ASP A 250 -26.73 43.98 -32.08
N ASP A 251 -26.96 43.87 -33.39
CA ASP A 251 -28.25 44.14 -34.04
C ASP A 251 -29.24 42.96 -33.90
N MET A 252 -28.78 41.75 -33.58
CA MET A 252 -29.68 40.62 -33.28
C MET A 252 -30.26 40.67 -31.86
N ALA A 253 -29.66 41.42 -30.93
CA ALA A 253 -30.19 41.62 -29.58
C ALA A 253 -31.46 42.50 -29.55
N ARG A 254 -31.76 43.24 -30.64
CA ARG A 254 -32.98 44.03 -30.78
C ARG A 254 -34.19 43.29 -31.35
N MET A 255 -34.02 42.06 -31.85
CA MET A 255 -35.12 41.31 -32.47
C MET A 255 -35.86 40.33 -31.53
N LEU A 256 -35.47 40.24 -30.25
CA LEU A 256 -36.21 39.41 -29.29
C LEU A 256 -37.20 40.27 -28.49
N PRO A 257 -38.53 40.08 -28.66
CA PRO A 257 -39.52 40.76 -27.84
C PRO A 257 -39.40 40.30 -26.39
N ALA A 258 -39.33 41.28 -25.49
CA ALA A 258 -39.38 41.11 -24.05
C ALA A 258 -40.58 40.23 -23.66
N SER A 259 -40.33 38.95 -23.38
CA SER A 259 -41.32 38.11 -22.74
C SER A 259 -40.68 37.17 -21.73
N VAL A 260 -41.11 37.39 -20.49
CA VAL A 260 -41.14 36.46 -19.35
C VAL A 260 -39.84 36.26 -18.56
N THR A 261 -39.65 37.19 -17.63
CA THR A 261 -38.99 37.00 -16.33
C THR A 261 -39.72 35.91 -15.53
N GLN A 262 -39.05 34.82 -15.15
CA GLN A 262 -39.34 34.11 -13.91
C GLN A 262 -38.04 33.59 -13.26
N PRO A 263 -37.72 33.97 -12.02
CA PRO A 263 -36.59 33.42 -11.28
C PRO A 263 -37.02 32.16 -10.52
N ASN A 264 -36.50 30.99 -10.92
CA ASN A 264 -36.64 29.77 -10.12
C ASN A 264 -35.52 29.69 -9.09
N ALA A 265 -35.93 29.78 -7.83
CA ALA A 265 -35.14 29.61 -6.64
C ALA A 265 -34.65 28.16 -6.51
N TRP A 266 -33.35 27.93 -6.56
CA TRP A 266 -32.74 26.71 -6.04
C TRP A 266 -32.34 26.93 -4.57
N ARG A 267 -33.16 26.35 -3.69
CA ARG A 267 -32.93 26.24 -2.25
C ARG A 267 -31.70 25.38 -1.95
N LEU A 268 -30.79 25.93 -1.16
CA LEU A 268 -29.79 25.21 -0.38
C LEU A 268 -30.47 24.38 0.72
N GLY A 269 -30.42 23.06 0.62
CA GLY A 269 -30.77 22.13 1.70
C GLY A 269 -29.55 21.74 2.51
N ARG A 270 -29.33 22.42 3.65
CA ARG A 270 -28.52 21.90 4.77
C ARG A 270 -29.41 20.96 5.59
N GLY A 271 -28.94 19.75 5.87
CA GLY A 271 -29.60 18.81 6.78
C GLY A 271 -28.60 17.88 7.45
N ARG A 272 -28.04 18.32 8.58
CA ARG A 272 -27.51 17.44 9.63
C ARG A 272 -28.69 16.71 10.27
N GLN A 273 -28.57 15.41 10.54
CA GLN A 273 -29.15 14.82 11.74
C GLN A 273 -28.25 13.69 12.23
N ARG A 274 -27.83 13.83 13.49
CA ARG A 274 -27.27 12.79 14.34
C ARG A 274 -28.43 11.98 14.92
N ALA A 275 -28.24 10.68 15.07
CA ALA A 275 -28.76 9.90 16.18
C ALA A 275 -27.58 9.04 16.68
#